data_AF-A0A068T638-F1
#
_entry.id   AF-A0A068T638-F1
#
_cell.length_a   1.000
_cell.length_b   1.000
_cell.length_c   1.000
_cell.angle_alpha   90.00
_cell.angle_beta   90.00
_cell.angle_gamma   90.00
#
_symmetry.space_group_name_H-M   'P 1'
#
loop_
_entity.id
_entity.type
_entity.pdbx_description
1 polymer ?
#
loop_
_entity_poly.entity_id
_entity_poly.type
_entity_poly.pdbx_seq_one_letter_code
_entity_poly.pdbx_strand_id
1 'polypeptide(L)'
;MDPALPVHMPRQAEEPMAREQLPEQPLSSERPAPLEDRISRRLADILGMPQICRRRACRRTGRCAAEVSTAGEPACIGVLQDCHRELFIVQKRIAALCAERFSARRGLPGVVDTGQSFMLRQGACAAVSALCDSQAVRPAVRGWLRRIRLPPPSPPPRSIAGAFERFGEFLPEEDDGGQ
;
A
#
# COMPACT_ATOMS: atom_id res chain seq x y z
N MET A 1 20.43 8.27 -78.27
CA MET A 1 19.59 8.09 -77.08
C MET A 1 20.47 8.28 -75.88
N ASP A 2 20.07 9.25 -75.05
CA ASP A 2 20.56 9.68 -73.74
C ASP A 2 22.02 10.16 -73.53
N PRO A 3 22.22 11.20 -72.70
CA PRO A 3 23.21 12.24 -72.92
C PRO A 3 24.25 12.37 -71.79
N ALA A 4 25.24 13.24 -72.09
CA ALA A 4 26.26 13.84 -71.23
C ALA A 4 26.07 13.78 -69.70
N LEU A 5 27.12 13.34 -69.01
CA LEU A 5 27.36 13.66 -67.60
C LEU A 5 28.22 14.93 -67.49
N PRO A 6 27.73 16.02 -66.88
CA PRO A 6 28.58 17.11 -66.43
C PRO A 6 29.13 16.83 -65.02
N VAL A 7 30.46 16.86 -64.88
CA VAL A 7 31.13 16.88 -63.58
C VAL A 7 31.09 18.31 -63.05
N HIS A 8 30.16 18.58 -62.13
CA HIS A 8 30.13 19.80 -61.34
C HIS A 8 30.45 19.45 -59.88
N MET A 9 31.62 19.87 -59.40
CA MET A 9 31.95 20.00 -57.98
C MET A 9 31.01 21.04 -57.33
N PRO A 10 30.60 20.89 -56.06
CA PRO A 10 31.38 21.56 -55.00
C PRO A 10 31.37 20.90 -53.59
N ARG A 11 32.38 21.29 -52.81
CA ARG A 11 32.55 21.22 -51.35
C ARG A 11 31.24 21.29 -50.54
N GLN A 12 31.12 20.40 -49.55
CA GLN A 12 30.34 20.60 -48.32
C GLN A 12 31.25 20.20 -47.15
N ALA A 13 31.77 21.16 -46.38
CA ALA A 13 31.16 21.70 -45.16
C ALA A 13 31.12 20.64 -44.05
N GLU A 14 32.26 20.44 -43.37
CA GLU A 14 32.33 19.71 -42.11
C GLU A 14 31.76 20.61 -41.00
N GLU A 15 30.49 20.41 -40.66
CA GLU A 15 29.89 20.95 -39.44
C GLU A 15 30.36 20.15 -38.20
N PRO A 16 30.62 20.81 -37.06
CA PRO A 16 31.22 20.18 -35.91
C PRO A 16 30.26 19.22 -35.23
N MET A 17 30.80 18.08 -34.79
CA MET A 17 30.12 17.03 -34.03
C MET A 17 29.16 17.59 -32.97
N ALA A 18 27.88 17.54 -33.28
CA ALA A 18 26.83 17.53 -32.27
C ALA A 18 27.05 16.30 -31.42
N ARG A 19 27.64 16.50 -30.23
CA ARG A 19 27.62 15.52 -29.16
C ARG A 19 26.16 15.19 -28.91
N GLU A 20 25.73 14.00 -29.32
CA GLU A 20 24.54 13.37 -28.80
C GLU A 20 24.74 13.22 -27.29
N GLN A 21 24.36 14.24 -26.54
CA GLN A 21 24.05 14.11 -25.13
C GLN A 21 22.85 13.17 -25.08
N LEU A 22 23.16 11.88 -24.92
CA LEU A 22 22.21 10.88 -24.46
C LEU A 22 21.43 11.51 -23.31
N PRO A 23 20.09 11.58 -23.40
CA PRO A 23 19.28 12.19 -22.35
C PRO A 23 19.62 11.50 -21.04
N GLU A 24 20.13 12.27 -20.07
CA GLU A 24 20.27 11.86 -18.68
C GLU A 24 18.92 11.35 -18.23
N GLN A 25 18.74 10.03 -18.26
CA GLN A 25 17.55 9.41 -17.74
C GLN A 25 17.47 9.80 -16.27
N PRO A 26 16.32 10.33 -15.79
CA PRO A 26 16.13 10.54 -14.38
C PRO A 26 16.20 9.17 -13.69
N LEU A 27 17.34 8.88 -13.07
CA LEU A 27 17.52 7.76 -12.16
C LEU A 27 16.76 8.07 -10.87
N SER A 28 15.43 8.05 -10.95
CA SER A 28 14.58 7.79 -9.80
C SER A 28 14.01 6.39 -9.97
N SER A 29 14.90 5.39 -9.94
CA SER A 29 14.55 4.00 -9.64
C SER A 29 14.14 3.92 -8.16
N GLU A 30 13.04 4.57 -7.81
CA GLU A 30 12.39 4.40 -6.51
C GLU A 30 11.86 2.97 -6.48
N ARG A 31 12.67 2.05 -5.93
CA ARG A 31 12.15 0.76 -5.51
C ARG A 31 10.96 1.04 -4.58
N PRO A 32 9.79 0.45 -4.82
CA PRO A 32 8.67 0.64 -3.92
C PRO A 32 9.09 0.20 -2.52
N ALA A 33 8.58 0.90 -1.51
CA ALA A 33 8.84 0.55 -0.11
C ALA A 33 8.61 -0.96 0.15
N PRO A 34 9.30 -1.55 1.14
CA PRO A 34 9.09 -2.93 1.55
C PRO A 34 7.60 -3.28 1.62
N LEU A 35 7.25 -4.51 1.23
CA LEU A 35 5.84 -4.92 1.17
C LEU A 35 5.15 -4.76 2.52
N GLU A 36 5.84 -5.07 3.62
CA GLU A 36 5.32 -4.88 4.98
C GLU A 36 5.02 -3.42 5.30
N ASP A 37 5.86 -2.48 4.88
CA ASP A 37 5.62 -1.04 5.09
C ASP A 37 4.38 -0.58 4.34
N ARG A 38 4.22 -1.06 3.10
CA ARG A 38 3.02 -0.79 2.30
C ARG A 38 1.78 -1.39 2.95
N ILE A 39 1.86 -2.63 3.45
CA ILE A 39 0.78 -3.27 4.21
C ILE A 39 0.42 -2.44 5.43
N SER A 40 1.41 -2.00 6.23
CA SER A 40 1.18 -1.17 7.41
C SER A 40 0.46 0.14 7.08
N ARG A 41 0.87 0.84 6.01
CA ARG A 41 0.20 2.07 5.56
C ARG A 41 -1.23 1.82 5.09
N ARG A 42 -1.46 0.77 4.30
CA ARG A 42 -2.80 0.41 3.79
C ARG A 42 -3.73 -0.10 4.88
N LEU A 43 -3.18 -0.77 5.88
CA LEU A 43 -3.96 -1.17 7.04
C LEU A 43 -4.39 0.04 7.87
N ALA A 44 -3.50 1.01 8.06
CA ALA A 44 -3.88 2.28 8.70
C ALA A 44 -5.08 2.91 7.95
N ASP A 45 -4.99 3.04 6.62
CA ASP A 45 -6.09 3.55 5.77
C ASP A 45 -7.42 2.82 6.03
N ILE A 46 -7.38 1.49 6.12
CA ILE A 46 -8.56 0.64 6.31
C ILE A 46 -9.16 0.73 7.72
N LEU A 47 -8.33 1.00 8.73
CA LEU A 47 -8.76 1.17 10.12
C LEU A 47 -9.21 2.60 10.45
N GLY A 48 -9.39 3.46 9.44
CA GLY A 48 -9.85 4.84 9.64
C GLY A 48 -8.75 5.87 9.89
N MET A 49 -7.48 5.44 9.92
CA MET A 49 -6.33 6.34 9.91
C MET A 49 -6.04 6.72 8.45
N PRO A 50 -6.15 8.00 8.07
CA PRO A 50 -5.41 9.02 8.79
C PRO A 50 -6.25 10.16 9.35
N GLN A 51 -7.57 10.05 9.49
CA GLN A 51 -8.39 11.19 9.94
C GLN A 51 -7.97 11.72 11.32
N ILE A 52 -7.55 10.81 12.19
CA ILE A 52 -7.01 11.10 13.53
C ILE A 52 -5.47 11.09 13.57
N CYS A 53 -4.80 10.96 12.42
CA CYS A 53 -3.34 11.04 12.35
C CYS A 53 -2.87 12.47 12.64
N ARG A 54 -1.80 12.65 13.44
CA ARG A 54 -1.19 13.96 13.73
C ARG A 54 -0.60 14.65 12.49
N ARG A 55 -0.22 13.92 11.44
CA ARG A 55 0.36 14.50 10.20
C ARG A 55 -0.72 15.09 9.30
N ARG A 56 -0.67 16.42 9.07
CA ARG A 56 -1.62 17.17 8.23
C ARG A 56 -1.72 16.65 6.79
N ALA A 57 -0.60 16.24 6.20
CA ALA A 57 -0.57 15.73 4.83
C ALA A 57 -1.39 14.43 4.68
N CYS A 58 -1.31 13.53 5.67
CA CYS A 58 -2.10 12.31 5.67
C CYS A 58 -3.60 12.62 5.79
N ARG A 59 -3.99 13.51 6.72
CA ARG A 59 -5.38 13.97 6.86
C ARG A 59 -5.95 14.55 5.57
N ARG A 60 -5.20 15.44 4.91
CA ARG A 60 -5.63 16.11 3.66
C ARG A 60 -5.84 15.13 2.49
N THR A 61 -5.04 14.07 2.42
CA THR A 61 -5.10 13.09 1.31
C THR A 61 -6.00 11.90 1.63
N GLY A 62 -6.39 11.72 2.89
CA GLY A 62 -7.06 10.51 3.35
C GLY A 62 -6.20 9.26 3.23
N ARG A 63 -4.87 9.40 3.06
CA ARG A 63 -3.93 8.27 2.92
C ARG A 63 -2.73 8.41 3.84
N CYS A 64 -2.33 7.30 4.46
CA CYS A 64 -1.14 7.23 5.28
C CYS A 64 0.12 7.28 4.41
N ALA A 65 0.77 8.44 4.40
CA ALA A 65 2.09 8.66 3.80
C ALA A 65 3.21 8.65 4.86
N ALA A 66 2.94 8.19 6.08
CA ALA A 66 3.92 8.19 7.15
C ALA A 66 5.04 7.20 6.86
N GLU A 67 6.26 7.60 7.20
CA GLU A 67 7.38 6.66 7.31
C GLU A 67 7.03 5.58 8.34
N VAL A 68 7.50 4.37 8.05
CA VAL A 68 7.28 3.19 8.88
C VAL A 68 8.54 3.00 9.72
N SER A 69 8.37 2.90 11.02
CA SER A 69 9.47 2.69 11.98
C SER A 69 10.10 1.32 11.81
N THR A 70 11.21 1.06 12.51
CA THR A 70 11.83 -0.28 12.60
C THR A 70 10.90 -1.32 13.23
N ALA A 71 9.94 -0.90 14.06
CA ALA A 71 8.87 -1.76 14.58
C ALA A 71 7.80 -2.10 13.51
N GLY A 72 7.93 -1.55 12.30
CA GLY A 72 7.00 -1.77 11.21
C GLY A 72 5.69 -0.99 11.38
N GLU A 73 5.70 0.11 12.14
CA GLU A 73 4.53 0.93 12.44
C GLU A 73 4.63 2.32 11.80
N PRO A 74 3.58 2.81 11.12
CA PRO A 74 3.54 4.19 10.69
C PRO A 74 3.38 5.11 11.91
N ALA A 75 3.89 6.34 11.82
CA ALA A 75 3.84 7.32 12.91
C ALA A 75 2.43 7.58 13.51
N CYS A 76 1.35 7.29 12.78
CA CYS A 76 -0.02 7.39 13.30
C CYS A 76 -0.39 6.29 14.30
N ILE A 77 0.30 5.16 14.28
CA ILE A 77 0.04 4.02 15.17
C ILE A 77 0.80 4.18 16.49
N GLY A 78 1.97 4.80 16.48
CA GLY A 78 2.77 5.02 17.70
C GLY A 78 2.14 5.98 18.72
N VAL A 79 0.99 6.59 18.42
CA VAL A 79 0.25 7.45 19.35
C VAL A 79 -1.02 6.78 19.89
N LEU A 80 -1.28 5.54 19.50
CA LEU A 80 -2.43 4.77 19.94
C LEU A 80 -2.25 4.25 21.37
N GLN A 81 -3.37 4.05 22.07
CA GLN A 81 -3.42 3.23 23.29
C GLN A 81 -3.04 1.78 22.98
N ASP A 82 -2.54 1.06 24.00
CA ASP A 82 -2.02 -0.31 23.83
C ASP A 82 -3.05 -1.26 23.22
N CYS A 83 -4.31 -1.20 23.67
CA CYS A 83 -5.39 -2.03 23.12
C CYS A 83 -5.64 -1.79 21.61
N HIS A 84 -5.54 -0.55 21.14
CA HIS A 84 -5.65 -0.21 19.72
C HIS A 84 -4.39 -0.62 18.95
N ARG A 85 -3.21 -0.48 19.56
CA ARG A 85 -1.94 -0.91 18.96
C ARG A 85 -1.90 -2.42 18.77
N GLU A 86 -2.41 -3.20 19.73
CA GLU A 86 -2.55 -4.65 19.62
C GLU A 86 -3.49 -5.05 18.47
N LEU A 87 -4.65 -4.39 18.34
CA LEU A 87 -5.55 -4.62 17.22
C LEU A 87 -4.86 -4.37 15.87
N PHE A 88 -4.08 -3.30 15.78
CA PHE A 88 -3.29 -3.00 14.59
C PHE A 88 -2.27 -4.11 14.29
N ILE A 89 -1.52 -4.59 15.30
CA ILE A 89 -0.54 -5.66 15.15
C ILE A 89 -1.19 -6.95 14.66
N VAL A 90 -2.33 -7.34 15.27
CA VAL A 90 -3.09 -8.54 14.86
C VAL A 90 -3.53 -8.41 13.41
N GLN A 91 -4.11 -7.27 13.02
CA GLN A 91 -4.55 -7.06 11.66
C GLN A 91 -3.40 -7.00 10.64
N LYS A 92 -2.24 -6.47 11.04
CA LYS A 92 -1.05 -6.44 10.21
C LYS A 92 -0.57 -7.85 9.90
N ARG A 93 -0.58 -8.75 10.89
CA ARG A 93 -0.23 -10.17 10.70
C ARG A 93 -1.19 -10.87 9.75
N ILE A 94 -2.50 -10.62 9.88
CA ILE A 94 -3.52 -11.17 8.96
C ILE A 94 -3.29 -10.65 7.54
N ALA A 95 -2.99 -9.36 7.37
CA ALA A 95 -2.69 -8.78 6.07
C ALA A 95 -1.41 -9.35 5.44
N ALA A 96 -0.35 -9.56 6.23
CA ALA A 96 0.88 -10.21 5.78
C ALA A 96 0.62 -11.63 5.29
N LEU A 97 -0.11 -12.44 6.08
CA LEU A 97 -0.53 -13.79 5.70
C LEU A 97 -1.34 -13.79 4.39
N CYS A 98 -2.27 -12.85 4.23
CA CYS A 98 -3.01 -12.69 2.99
C CYS A 98 -2.07 -12.38 1.81
N ALA A 99 -1.13 -11.45 1.98
CA ALA A 99 -0.19 -11.05 0.94
C ALA A 99 0.74 -12.21 0.50
N GLU A 100 1.20 -13.03 1.45
CA GLU A 100 1.96 -14.25 1.17
C GLU A 100 1.14 -15.24 0.34
N ARG A 101 -0.11 -15.49 0.73
CA ARG A 101 -1.00 -16.42 0.01
C ARG A 101 -1.35 -15.90 -1.38
N PHE A 102 -1.57 -14.59 -1.53
CA PHE A 102 -1.73 -13.95 -2.83
C PHE A 102 -0.51 -14.16 -3.73
N SER A 103 0.68 -13.91 -3.19
CA SER A 103 1.95 -14.07 -3.91
C SER A 103 2.17 -15.54 -4.32
N ALA A 104 1.80 -16.47 -3.46
CA ALA A 104 1.85 -17.91 -3.72
C ALA A 104 0.69 -18.45 -4.58
N ARG A 105 -0.22 -17.58 -5.05
CA ARG A 105 -1.43 -17.97 -5.80
C ARG A 105 -2.33 -18.99 -5.08
N ARG A 106 -2.33 -18.97 -3.75
CA ARG A 106 -3.17 -19.83 -2.89
C ARG A 106 -4.45 -19.09 -2.49
N GLY A 107 -5.55 -19.83 -2.34
CA GLY A 107 -6.79 -19.27 -1.80
C GLY A 107 -6.60 -18.70 -0.40
N LEU A 108 -7.51 -17.83 0.05
CA LEU A 108 -7.46 -17.25 1.39
C LEU A 108 -7.56 -18.33 2.49
N PRO A 109 -7.10 -18.03 3.72
CA PRO A 109 -7.35 -18.89 4.87
C PRO A 109 -8.85 -19.17 5.03
N GLY A 110 -9.20 -20.38 5.46
CA GLY A 110 -10.55 -20.69 5.90
C GLY A 110 -10.90 -19.90 7.17
N VAL A 111 -12.18 -19.58 7.35
CA VAL A 111 -12.70 -18.86 8.51
C VAL A 111 -13.80 -19.67 9.16
N VAL A 112 -13.86 -19.63 10.49
CA VAL A 112 -14.77 -20.47 11.28
C VAL A 112 -15.95 -19.66 11.85
N ASP A 113 -15.81 -18.33 11.95
CA ASP A 113 -16.83 -17.43 12.47
C ASP A 113 -16.91 -16.08 11.74
N THR A 114 -17.94 -15.29 12.05
CA THR A 114 -18.20 -13.97 11.45
C THR A 114 -17.15 -12.91 11.80
N GLY A 115 -16.55 -12.99 12.99
CA GLY A 115 -15.48 -12.07 13.42
C GLY A 115 -14.20 -12.31 12.64
N GLN A 116 -13.78 -13.58 12.53
CA GLN A 116 -12.65 -13.97 11.70
C GLN A 116 -12.89 -13.61 10.23
N SER A 117 -14.11 -13.78 9.72
CA SER A 117 -14.48 -13.39 8.36
C SER A 117 -14.28 -11.88 8.12
N PHE A 118 -14.74 -11.04 9.06
CA PHE A 118 -14.55 -9.59 9.02
C PHE A 118 -13.07 -9.20 9.07
N MET A 119 -12.32 -9.76 10.03
CA MET A 119 -10.89 -9.50 10.20
C MET A 119 -10.09 -9.91 8.95
N LEU A 120 -10.35 -11.12 8.44
CA LEU A 120 -9.71 -11.62 7.23
C LEU A 120 -9.98 -10.73 6.04
N ARG A 121 -11.21 -10.22 5.90
CA ARG A 121 -11.57 -9.32 4.81
C ARG A 121 -10.75 -8.02 4.87
N GLN A 122 -10.65 -7.40 6.04
CA GLN A 122 -9.86 -6.18 6.24
C GLN A 122 -8.38 -6.42 5.89
N GLY A 123 -7.80 -7.51 6.41
CA GLY A 123 -6.42 -7.88 6.10
C GLY A 123 -6.20 -8.19 4.61
N ALA A 124 -7.14 -8.88 3.97
CA ALA A 124 -7.09 -9.16 2.53
C ALA A 124 -7.16 -7.87 1.69
N CYS A 125 -8.03 -6.92 2.06
CA CYS A 125 -8.09 -5.61 1.41
C CYS A 125 -6.78 -4.81 1.57
N ALA A 126 -6.15 -4.86 2.75
CA ALA A 126 -4.87 -4.20 2.99
C ALA A 126 -3.76 -4.82 2.13
N ALA A 127 -3.67 -6.15 2.11
CA ALA A 127 -2.72 -6.92 1.31
C ALA A 127 -2.85 -6.60 -0.18
N VAL A 128 -4.07 -6.64 -0.71
CA VAL A 128 -4.36 -6.36 -2.12
C VAL A 128 -3.96 -4.94 -2.49
N SER A 129 -4.30 -3.96 -1.65
CA SER A 129 -3.95 -2.56 -1.88
C SER A 129 -2.44 -2.37 -1.88
N ALA A 130 -1.73 -2.99 -0.93
CA ALA A 130 -0.27 -2.92 -0.83
C ALA A 130 0.44 -3.58 -2.03
N LEU A 131 -0.06 -4.74 -2.49
CA LEU A 131 0.44 -5.40 -3.70
C LEU A 131 0.17 -4.56 -4.96
N CYS A 132 -1.00 -3.92 -5.03
CA CYS A 132 -1.36 -3.02 -6.13
C CYS A 132 -0.54 -1.72 -6.15
N ASP A 133 0.15 -1.33 -5.08
CA ASP A 133 1.01 -0.14 -5.13
C ASP A 133 2.18 -0.31 -6.10
N SER A 134 2.64 -1.55 -6.34
CA SER A 134 3.63 -1.85 -7.38
C SER A 134 2.98 -1.99 -8.75
N GLN A 135 3.29 -1.08 -9.68
CA GLN A 135 2.70 -1.07 -11.03
C GLN A 135 2.89 -2.40 -11.77
N ALA A 136 4.07 -3.02 -11.64
CA ALA A 136 4.39 -4.28 -12.30
C ALA A 136 3.50 -5.46 -11.87
N VAL A 137 2.98 -5.43 -10.64
CA VAL A 137 2.26 -6.56 -10.03
C VAL A 137 0.74 -6.40 -10.18
N ARG A 138 0.25 -5.19 -10.51
CA ARG A 138 -1.19 -4.87 -10.62
C ARG A 138 -1.98 -5.81 -11.55
N PRO A 139 -1.55 -6.13 -12.79
CA PRO A 139 -2.35 -6.97 -13.67
C PRO A 139 -2.50 -8.39 -13.12
N ALA A 140 -1.42 -8.96 -12.58
CA ALA A 140 -1.42 -10.28 -11.97
C ALA A 140 -2.33 -10.35 -10.75
N VAL A 141 -2.30 -9.33 -9.88
CA VAL A 141 -3.18 -9.24 -8.70
C VAL A 141 -4.64 -9.12 -9.13
N ARG A 142 -4.96 -8.27 -10.11
CA ARG A 142 -6.34 -8.14 -10.63
C ARG A 142 -6.85 -9.44 -11.25
N GLY A 143 -6.00 -10.10 -12.05
CA GLY A 143 -6.31 -11.39 -12.65
C GLY A 143 -6.49 -12.49 -11.60
N TRP A 144 -5.68 -12.46 -10.53
CA TRP A 144 -5.92 -13.27 -9.35
C TRP A 144 -7.28 -12.92 -8.80
N LEU A 145 -7.52 -11.74 -8.23
CA LEU A 145 -8.74 -11.34 -7.51
C LEU A 145 -10.06 -11.83 -8.11
N ARG A 146 -10.19 -11.89 -9.45
CA ARG A 146 -11.37 -12.45 -10.14
C ARG A 146 -11.65 -13.94 -9.82
N ARG A 147 -10.63 -14.69 -9.42
CA ARG A 147 -10.65 -16.11 -9.07
C ARG A 147 -10.85 -16.37 -7.59
N ILE A 148 -10.53 -15.42 -6.69
CA ILE A 148 -10.76 -15.64 -5.24
C ILE A 148 -12.12 -15.09 -4.90
N ARG A 149 -12.80 -15.76 -3.97
CA ARG A 149 -13.86 -15.13 -3.20
C ARG A 149 -13.25 -14.44 -1.98
N LEU A 150 -13.23 -13.11 -1.99
CA LEU A 150 -13.11 -12.36 -0.76
C LEU A 150 -14.37 -12.59 0.08
N PRO A 151 -14.27 -12.60 1.41
CA PRO A 151 -15.46 -12.53 2.26
C PRO A 151 -16.32 -11.32 1.87
N PRO A 152 -17.66 -11.44 1.90
CA PRO A 152 -18.55 -10.33 1.57
C PRO A 152 -18.31 -9.16 2.53
N PRO A 153 -18.50 -7.91 2.09
CA PRO A 153 -18.47 -6.78 3.01
C PRO A 153 -19.53 -6.96 4.09
N SER A 154 -19.12 -6.83 5.35
CA SER A 154 -19.98 -6.89 6.52
C SER A 154 -19.55 -5.81 7.51
N PRO A 155 -20.47 -5.28 8.32
CA PRO A 155 -20.07 -4.48 9.48
C PRO A 155 -19.24 -5.33 10.46
N PRO A 156 -18.47 -4.70 11.37
CA PRO A 156 -17.84 -5.44 12.45
C PRO A 156 -18.91 -6.13 13.29
N PRO A 157 -18.74 -7.42 13.65
CA PRO A 157 -19.63 -8.09 14.58
C PRO A 157 -19.68 -7.36 15.93
N ARG A 158 -20.83 -7.43 16.62
CA ARG A 158 -21.07 -6.73 17.89
C ARG A 158 -19.98 -6.98 18.94
N SER A 159 -19.40 -8.19 18.97
CA SER A 159 -18.32 -8.56 19.89
C SER A 159 -17.03 -7.75 19.71
N ILE A 160 -16.79 -7.20 18.51
CA ILE A 160 -15.59 -6.42 18.18
C ILE A 160 -15.91 -5.01 17.66
N ALA A 161 -17.18 -4.67 17.47
CA ALA A 161 -17.62 -3.38 16.93
C ALA A 161 -17.03 -2.20 17.70
N GLY A 162 -17.12 -2.23 19.04
CA GLY A 162 -16.59 -1.15 19.88
C GLY A 162 -15.08 -0.95 19.80
N ALA A 163 -14.30 -1.97 19.42
CA ALA A 163 -12.85 -1.83 19.23
C ALA A 163 -12.49 -1.19 17.87
N PHE A 164 -13.34 -1.39 16.85
CA PHE A 164 -13.18 -0.80 15.53
C PHE A 164 -13.76 0.61 15.43
N GLU A 165 -14.93 0.84 16.04
CA GLU A 165 -15.59 2.15 16.04
C GLU A 165 -14.78 3.19 16.79
N ARG A 166 -14.18 2.81 17.93
CA ARG A 166 -13.37 3.69 18.77
C ARG A 166 -11.88 3.67 18.42
N PHE A 167 -11.51 3.04 17.29
CA PHE A 167 -10.10 2.85 16.96
C PHE A 167 -9.36 4.18 16.86
N GLY A 168 -8.41 4.38 17.77
CA GLY A 168 -7.60 5.60 17.86
C GLY A 168 -8.29 6.80 18.49
N GLU A 169 -9.47 6.61 19.06
CA GLU A 169 -9.95 7.49 20.12
C GLU A 169 -9.03 7.35 21.33
N PHE A 170 -8.72 8.48 21.97
CA PHE A 170 -8.11 8.50 23.29
C PHE A 170 -9.24 8.38 24.29
N LEU A 171 -9.43 7.19 24.85
CA LEU A 171 -10.35 7.03 25.98
C LEU A 171 -9.66 7.61 27.22
N PRO A 172 -10.33 8.44 28.04
CA PRO A 172 -9.81 8.76 29.37
C PRO A 172 -9.55 7.44 30.10
N GLU A 173 -8.40 7.31 30.75
CA GLU A 173 -8.15 6.18 31.64
C GLU A 173 -9.35 6.11 32.60
N GLU A 174 -10.06 4.98 32.60
CA GLU A 174 -11.07 4.74 33.61
C GLU A 174 -10.31 4.80 34.94
N ASP A 175 -10.52 5.87 35.70
CA ASP A 175 -10.03 6.00 37.06
C ASP A 175 -10.59 4.79 37.79
N ASP A 176 -9.73 3.80 38.00
CA ASP A 176 -10.08 2.52 38.61
C ASP A 176 -10.48 2.88 40.03
N GLY A 177 -11.79 3.11 40.20
CA GLY A 177 -12.37 3.83 41.31
C GLY A 177 -11.90 3.20 42.60
N GLY A 178 -10.96 3.88 43.26
CA GLY A 178 -10.50 3.51 44.57
C GLY A 178 -11.70 3.45 45.51
N GLN A 179 -11.94 2.26 46.07
CA GLN A 179 -12.66 2.04 47.31
C GLN A 179 -12.19 0.73 47.95
#